data_AF-A0A812QCR6-F1
#
_entry.id   AF-A0A812QCR6-F1
#
_cell.length_a   1.000
_cell.length_b   1.000
_cell.length_c   1.000
_cell.angle_alpha   90.00
_cell.angle_beta   90.00
_cell.angle_gamma   90.00
#
_symmetry.space_group_name_H-M   'P 1'
#
loop_
_entity.id
_entity.type
_entity.pdbx_description
1 polymer ?
#
loop_
_entity_poly.entity_id
_entity_poly.type
_entity_poly.pdbx_seq_one_letter_code
_entity_poly.pdbx_strand_id
1 'polypeptide(L)'
;DGLNGDGNGAVGLASGAKTLPPKAAGPAPKAESIGSAWGQPVRAPMTAAPNGAGVGAGWGDPVPAGKPPADPRVDWFCRQHSLDAAVEKSLRQLGPEAQRRVMDEGPIGDNPSLEVMNRIHRIEAWEHGHHVASFCARHLVSAQAQDALKALPVEAARKVISAPLASQDPSGELLGRCQDVCKDRASGTPLQVRAKLQASGHHCG
;
A
#
# COMPACT_ATOMS: atom_id res chain seq x y z
N ASP A 1 4.31 -33.47 -56.97
CA ASP A 1 5.52 -34.30 -57.01
C ASP A 1 6.57 -33.66 -56.11
N GLY A 2 7.10 -34.41 -55.12
CA GLY A 2 8.10 -33.99 -54.11
C GLY A 2 7.49 -33.23 -52.91
N LEU A 3 7.22 -33.78 -51.71
CA LEU A 3 7.97 -34.69 -50.81
C LEU A 3 9.38 -34.19 -50.47
N ASN A 4 9.52 -33.64 -49.25
CA ASN A 4 10.68 -33.69 -48.34
C ASN A 4 10.50 -32.60 -47.24
N GLY A 5 10.67 -32.84 -45.95
CA GLY A 5 11.14 -34.02 -45.24
C GLY A 5 11.25 -33.67 -43.75
N ASP A 6 10.82 -34.61 -42.94
CA ASP A 6 10.80 -34.63 -41.49
C ASP A 6 12.14 -34.31 -40.82
N GLY A 7 12.07 -33.63 -39.68
CA GLY A 7 13.22 -33.36 -38.82
C GLY A 7 12.84 -32.97 -37.39
N ASN A 8 11.78 -33.58 -36.83
CA ASN A 8 11.38 -33.34 -35.44
C ASN A 8 12.18 -34.28 -34.53
N GLY A 9 13.37 -33.82 -34.12
CA GLY A 9 14.23 -34.50 -33.14
C GLY A 9 13.62 -34.44 -31.74
N ALA A 10 12.95 -35.52 -31.34
CA ALA A 10 12.51 -35.76 -29.98
C ALA A 10 13.73 -35.98 -29.05
N VAL A 11 14.12 -34.94 -28.32
CA VAL A 11 15.02 -35.08 -27.17
C VAL A 11 14.22 -35.56 -25.96
N GLY A 12 14.35 -36.85 -25.67
CA GLY A 12 13.80 -37.48 -24.47
C GLY A 12 14.49 -36.94 -23.21
N LEU A 13 13.78 -36.09 -22.47
CA LEU A 13 14.12 -35.74 -21.09
C LEU A 13 13.52 -36.80 -20.17
N ALA A 14 14.36 -37.76 -19.77
CA ALA A 14 14.05 -38.78 -18.78
C ALA A 14 13.64 -38.13 -17.45
N SER A 15 12.35 -38.19 -17.13
CA SER A 15 11.82 -37.87 -15.80
C SER A 15 12.19 -38.96 -14.80
N GLY A 16 13.38 -38.85 -14.22
CA GLY A 16 13.77 -39.55 -13.01
C GLY A 16 13.26 -38.78 -11.78
N ALA A 17 11.96 -38.79 -11.53
CA ALA A 17 11.39 -38.25 -10.29
C ALA A 17 11.75 -39.18 -9.13
N LYS A 18 12.83 -38.85 -8.42
CA LYS A 18 13.13 -39.44 -7.10
C LYS A 18 11.98 -39.08 -6.15
N THR A 19 11.11 -40.04 -5.88
CA THR A 19 10.12 -39.99 -4.80
C THR A 19 10.87 -39.81 -3.47
N LEU A 20 10.85 -38.60 -2.92
CA LEU A 20 11.33 -38.32 -1.59
C LEU A 20 10.33 -38.91 -0.57
N PRO A 21 10.81 -39.50 0.55
CA PRO A 21 9.94 -39.99 1.59
C PRO A 21 9.16 -38.82 2.23
N PRO A 22 7.90 -39.06 2.68
CA PRO A 22 7.11 -38.04 3.36
C PRO A 22 7.84 -37.62 4.64
N LYS A 23 8.29 -36.37 4.68
CA LYS A 23 8.84 -35.73 5.87
C LYS A 23 7.75 -35.71 6.93
N ALA A 24 7.95 -36.47 8.01
CA ALA A 24 7.04 -36.54 9.15
C ALA A 24 6.65 -35.11 9.59
N ALA A 25 5.34 -34.84 9.58
CA ALA A 25 4.78 -33.61 10.07
C ALA A 25 5.11 -33.50 11.57
N GLY A 26 5.96 -32.54 11.92
CA GLY A 26 6.20 -32.17 13.30
C GLY A 26 4.90 -31.68 13.96
N PRO A 27 4.79 -31.76 15.30
CA PRO A 27 3.62 -31.30 16.02
C PRO A 27 3.32 -29.84 15.68
N ALA A 28 2.06 -29.57 15.35
CA ALA A 28 1.56 -28.24 15.03
C ALA A 28 1.96 -27.25 16.15
N PRO A 29 2.50 -26.08 15.81
CA PRO A 29 2.70 -25.03 16.79
C PRO A 29 1.33 -24.66 17.37
N LYS A 30 1.21 -24.73 18.70
CA LYS A 30 0.04 -24.24 19.41
C LYS A 30 -0.16 -22.79 18.98
N ALA A 31 -1.34 -22.47 18.47
CA ALA A 31 -1.74 -21.12 18.15
C ALA A 31 -1.74 -20.30 19.44
N GLU A 32 -0.61 -19.69 19.76
CA GLU A 32 -0.57 -18.62 20.74
C GLU A 32 -1.36 -17.47 20.15
N SER A 33 -2.47 -17.18 20.83
CA SER A 33 -3.35 -16.06 20.57
C SER A 33 -2.54 -14.77 20.62
N ILE A 34 -2.06 -14.32 19.45
CA ILE A 34 -1.46 -13.01 19.30
C ILE A 34 -2.61 -12.03 19.44
N GLY A 35 -2.78 -11.56 20.67
CA GLY A 35 -3.79 -10.61 21.06
C GLY A 35 -3.84 -9.43 20.11
N SER A 36 -5.05 -9.12 19.70
CA SER A 36 -5.48 -7.92 18.99
C SER A 36 -4.81 -6.65 19.55
N ALA A 37 -3.66 -6.28 19.00
CA ALA A 37 -2.91 -5.09 19.38
C ALA A 37 -3.04 -3.94 18.34
N TRP A 38 -4.03 -4.02 17.46
CA TRP A 38 -4.40 -2.88 16.60
C TRP A 38 -5.33 -1.95 17.38
N GLY A 39 -4.67 -1.05 18.12
CA GLY A 39 -5.15 0.18 18.74
C GLY A 39 -6.66 0.38 18.80
N GLN A 40 -7.22 0.22 20.00
CA GLN A 40 -8.46 0.88 20.35
C GLN A 40 -8.31 2.40 20.16
N PRO A 41 -9.26 3.10 19.52
CA PRO A 41 -9.26 4.55 19.56
C PRO A 41 -9.51 4.99 21.01
N VAL A 42 -8.51 5.64 21.59
CA VAL A 42 -8.64 6.37 22.85
C VAL A 42 -9.85 7.31 22.76
N ARG A 43 -10.92 7.00 23.52
CA ARG A 43 -12.05 7.92 23.72
C ARG A 43 -11.49 9.17 24.40
N ALA A 44 -11.40 10.26 23.67
CA ALA A 44 -11.11 11.57 24.25
C ALA A 44 -12.25 11.95 25.22
N PRO A 45 -11.93 12.47 26.41
CA PRO A 45 -12.95 12.98 27.33
C PRO A 45 -13.66 14.18 26.72
N MET A 46 -14.99 14.12 26.69
CA MET A 46 -15.87 15.20 26.26
C MET A 46 -15.80 16.33 27.29
N THR A 47 -15.05 17.40 26.98
CA THR A 47 -15.21 18.69 27.65
C THR A 47 -16.32 19.45 26.96
N ALA A 48 -17.46 19.57 27.66
CA ALA A 48 -18.56 20.43 27.29
C ALA A 48 -18.07 21.89 27.28
N ALA A 49 -18.07 22.52 26.10
CA ALA A 49 -17.85 23.96 25.96
C ALA A 49 -19.22 24.67 25.85
N PRO A 50 -19.43 25.78 26.57
CA PRO A 50 -20.67 26.54 26.53
C PRO A 50 -20.84 27.33 25.23
N ASN A 51 -22.09 27.38 24.77
CA ASN A 51 -22.57 28.17 23.63
C ASN A 51 -22.23 29.66 23.78
N GLY A 52 -21.24 30.13 23.02
CA GLY A 52 -20.98 31.54 22.78
C GLY A 52 -21.49 31.94 21.40
N ALA A 53 -22.65 32.59 21.36
CA ALA A 53 -23.22 33.19 20.16
C ALA A 53 -22.33 34.37 19.69
N GLY A 54 -21.44 34.10 18.73
CA GLY A 54 -20.63 35.10 18.04
C GLY A 54 -21.10 35.26 16.61
N VAL A 55 -21.93 36.26 16.35
CA VAL A 55 -22.38 36.67 15.02
C VAL A 55 -21.23 37.44 14.36
N GLY A 56 -20.24 36.72 13.83
CA GLY A 56 -19.10 37.29 13.10
C GLY A 56 -19.27 37.08 11.61
N ALA A 57 -19.61 38.15 10.89
CA ALA A 57 -19.55 38.22 9.43
C ALA A 57 -18.08 38.18 8.97
N GLY A 58 -17.49 36.98 9.00
CA GLY A 58 -16.14 36.69 8.52
C GLY A 58 -16.18 36.21 7.09
N TRP A 59 -15.37 36.84 6.24
CA TRP A 59 -15.15 36.51 4.85
C TRP A 59 -14.87 35.01 4.69
N GLY A 60 -15.74 34.34 3.92
CA GLY A 60 -15.93 32.90 3.93
C GLY A 60 -14.66 32.07 3.85
N ASP A 61 -14.47 31.22 4.86
CA ASP A 61 -13.63 30.04 4.75
C ASP A 61 -14.06 29.22 3.53
N PRO A 62 -13.13 28.83 2.64
CA PRO A 62 -13.47 27.97 1.52
C PRO A 62 -14.04 26.67 2.09
N VAL A 63 -15.31 26.41 1.80
CA VAL A 63 -15.98 25.17 2.15
C VAL A 63 -15.06 24.03 1.71
N PRO A 64 -14.58 23.16 2.64
CA PRO A 64 -13.70 22.06 2.26
C PRO A 64 -14.48 21.26 1.22
N ALA A 65 -13.94 21.18 0.01
CA ALA A 65 -14.57 20.51 -1.11
C ALA A 65 -15.08 19.15 -0.63
N GLY A 66 -16.41 19.03 -0.53
CA GLY A 66 -17.04 17.87 0.08
C GLY A 66 -16.51 16.62 -0.59
N LYS A 67 -16.06 15.65 0.22
CA LYS A 67 -15.61 14.35 -0.27
C LYS A 67 -16.65 13.86 -1.28
N PRO A 68 -16.25 13.45 -2.50
CA PRO A 68 -17.21 13.01 -3.51
C PRO A 68 -18.12 11.93 -2.91
N PRO A 69 -19.41 11.92 -3.26
CA PRO A 69 -20.37 10.97 -2.72
C PRO A 69 -19.82 9.55 -2.94
N ALA A 70 -19.90 8.73 -1.88
CA ALA A 70 -19.43 7.35 -1.96
C ALA A 70 -20.23 6.59 -3.02
N ASP A 71 -19.54 5.77 -3.82
CA ASP A 71 -20.20 4.93 -4.83
C ASP A 71 -21.13 3.92 -4.13
N PRO A 72 -22.45 3.92 -4.41
CA PRO A 72 -23.40 3.01 -3.77
C PRO A 72 -23.08 1.53 -4.02
N ARG A 73 -22.31 1.21 -5.07
CA ARG A 73 -21.85 -0.17 -5.32
C ARG A 73 -20.89 -0.66 -4.25
N VAL A 74 -20.02 0.21 -3.74
CA VAL A 74 -19.07 -0.13 -2.66
C VAL A 74 -19.83 -0.42 -1.37
N ASP A 75 -20.85 0.40 -1.04
CA ASP A 75 -21.72 0.16 0.12
C ASP A 75 -22.43 -1.20 0.05
N TRP A 76 -23.00 -1.53 -1.12
CA TRP A 76 -23.67 -2.81 -1.33
C TRP A 76 -22.70 -3.99 -1.22
N PHE A 77 -21.53 -3.88 -1.84
CA PHE A 77 -20.46 -4.89 -1.80
C PHE A 77 -19.97 -5.15 -0.37
N CYS A 78 -19.71 -4.09 0.40
CA CYS A 78 -19.29 -4.19 1.80
C CYS A 78 -20.34 -4.91 2.66
N ARG A 79 -21.63 -4.60 2.47
CA ARG A 79 -22.74 -5.25 3.21
C ARG A 79 -22.92 -6.70 2.81
N GLN A 80 -22.88 -7.00 1.51
CA GLN A 80 -23.08 -8.36 1.00
C GLN A 80 -22.00 -9.32 1.52
N HIS A 81 -20.75 -8.87 1.56
CA HIS A 81 -19.62 -9.70 1.98
C HIS A 81 -19.23 -9.52 3.45
N SER A 82 -20.00 -8.73 4.21
CA SER A 82 -19.74 -8.47 5.64
C SER A 82 -18.29 -8.06 5.92
N LEU A 83 -17.79 -7.08 5.15
CA LEU A 83 -16.39 -6.64 5.27
C LEU A 83 -16.15 -5.91 6.60
N ASP A 84 -14.94 -6.08 7.14
CA ASP A 84 -14.48 -5.32 8.29
C ASP A 84 -14.39 -3.83 7.98
N ALA A 85 -14.68 -3.00 8.99
CA ALA A 85 -14.63 -1.54 8.88
C ALA A 85 -13.26 -1.02 8.41
N ALA A 86 -12.17 -1.71 8.74
CA ALA A 86 -10.83 -1.36 8.27
C ALA A 86 -10.67 -1.60 6.76
N VAL A 87 -11.15 -2.73 6.25
CA VAL A 87 -11.08 -3.09 4.83
C VAL A 87 -12.02 -2.22 4.01
N GLU A 88 -13.24 -1.98 4.51
CA GLU A 88 -14.18 -1.02 3.92
C GLU A 88 -13.55 0.37 3.80
N LYS A 89 -12.90 0.86 4.85
CA LYS A 89 -12.22 2.15 4.84
C LYS A 89 -11.13 2.20 3.76
N SER A 90 -10.30 1.16 3.66
CA SER A 90 -9.26 1.06 2.63
C SER A 90 -9.85 1.03 1.22
N LEU A 91 -10.90 0.23 0.99
CA LEU A 91 -11.60 0.15 -0.30
C LEU A 91 -12.17 1.52 -0.70
N ARG A 92 -12.80 2.26 0.24
CA ARG A 92 -13.34 3.60 0.01
C ARG A 92 -12.28 4.69 -0.19
N GLN A 93 -11.02 4.44 0.16
CA GLN A 93 -9.91 5.35 -0.08
C GLN A 93 -9.30 5.18 -1.48
N LEU A 94 -9.53 4.05 -2.14
CA LEU A 94 -9.10 3.83 -3.51
C LEU A 94 -9.86 4.73 -4.50
N GLY A 95 -9.24 4.98 -5.66
CA GLY A 95 -9.90 5.64 -6.78
C GLY A 95 -11.04 4.78 -7.37
N PRO A 96 -12.01 5.38 -8.08
CA PRO A 96 -13.19 4.68 -8.59
C PRO A 96 -12.84 3.50 -9.54
N GLU A 97 -11.83 3.67 -10.40
CA GLU A 97 -11.36 2.58 -11.27
C GLU A 97 -10.74 1.42 -10.48
N ALA A 98 -9.95 1.72 -9.44
CA ALA A 98 -9.35 0.71 -8.57
C ALA A 98 -10.41 -0.04 -7.75
N GLN A 99 -11.41 0.68 -7.21
CA GLN A 99 -12.57 0.08 -6.55
C GLN A 99 -13.31 -0.90 -7.48
N ARG A 100 -13.57 -0.49 -8.73
CA ARG A 100 -14.23 -1.34 -9.72
C ARG A 100 -13.45 -2.62 -9.97
N ARG A 101 -12.13 -2.53 -10.14
CA ARG A 101 -11.27 -3.71 -10.35
C ARG A 101 -11.26 -4.67 -9.17
N VAL A 102 -11.24 -4.18 -7.92
CA VAL A 102 -11.32 -5.05 -6.72
C VAL A 102 -12.62 -5.88 -6.75
N MET A 103 -13.74 -5.22 -7.09
CA MET A 103 -15.06 -5.85 -7.17
C MET A 103 -15.18 -6.80 -8.37
N ASP A 104 -14.54 -6.49 -9.49
CA ASP A 104 -14.59 -7.27 -10.74
C ASP A 104 -13.61 -8.48 -10.76
N GLU A 105 -12.69 -8.60 -9.79
CA GLU A 105 -11.67 -9.67 -9.76
C GLU A 105 -12.23 -11.08 -9.52
N GLY A 106 -13.54 -11.20 -9.27
CA GLY A 106 -14.27 -12.46 -9.22
C GLY A 106 -14.83 -12.81 -7.84
N PRO A 107 -15.37 -14.03 -7.67
CA PRO A 107 -16.02 -14.46 -6.43
C PRO A 107 -15.04 -14.41 -5.24
N ILE A 108 -15.56 -14.12 -4.06
CA ILE A 108 -14.79 -14.02 -2.80
C ILE A 108 -15.03 -15.30 -1.98
N GLY A 109 -13.97 -15.86 -1.40
CA GLY A 109 -14.01 -17.07 -0.58
C GLY A 109 -14.45 -16.84 0.86
N ASP A 110 -14.09 -17.76 1.75
CA ASP A 110 -14.58 -17.82 3.15
C ASP A 110 -14.15 -16.63 4.02
N ASN A 111 -13.03 -15.96 3.69
CA ASN A 111 -12.48 -14.83 4.44
C ASN A 111 -12.49 -13.55 3.60
N PRO A 112 -13.65 -12.89 3.44
CA PRO A 112 -13.81 -11.82 2.48
C PRO A 112 -12.96 -10.59 2.79
N SER A 113 -12.87 -10.18 4.07
CA SER A 113 -12.02 -9.07 4.50
C SER A 113 -10.55 -9.26 4.08
N LEU A 114 -9.98 -10.45 4.31
CA LEU A 114 -8.58 -10.73 3.97
C LEU A 114 -8.38 -10.77 2.45
N GLU A 115 -9.30 -11.40 1.73
CA GLU A 115 -9.19 -11.52 0.29
C GLU A 115 -9.29 -10.15 -0.39
N VAL A 116 -10.27 -9.33 -0.02
CA VAL A 116 -10.41 -7.96 -0.51
C VAL A 116 -9.19 -7.13 -0.16
N MET A 117 -8.63 -7.25 1.05
CA MET A 117 -7.39 -6.55 1.41
C MET A 117 -6.22 -6.96 0.52
N ASN A 118 -6.08 -8.25 0.21
CA ASN A 118 -5.04 -8.75 -0.71
C ASN A 118 -5.25 -8.24 -2.15
N ARG A 119 -6.50 -8.12 -2.61
CA ARG A 119 -6.84 -7.52 -3.92
C ARG A 119 -6.46 -6.05 -3.98
N ILE A 120 -6.78 -5.29 -2.93
CA ILE A 120 -6.40 -3.88 -2.77
C ILE A 120 -4.87 -3.73 -2.90
N HIS A 121 -4.09 -4.52 -2.15
CA HIS A 121 -2.63 -4.45 -2.23
C HIS A 121 -2.08 -4.76 -3.63
N ARG A 122 -2.66 -5.73 -4.36
CA ARG A 122 -2.26 -6.03 -5.75
C ARG A 122 -2.53 -4.86 -6.69
N ILE A 123 -3.72 -4.25 -6.57
CA ILE A 123 -4.11 -3.13 -7.43
C ILE A 123 -3.27 -1.88 -7.13
N GLU A 124 -3.02 -1.57 -5.86
CA GLU A 124 -2.12 -0.46 -5.50
C GLU A 124 -0.70 -0.68 -6.01
N ALA A 125 -0.18 -1.90 -5.95
CA ALA A 125 1.13 -2.24 -6.51
C ALA A 125 1.15 -2.07 -8.04
N TRP A 126 0.07 -2.45 -8.74
CA TRP A 126 -0.05 -2.27 -10.18
C TRP A 126 -0.14 -0.78 -10.58
N GLU A 127 -0.97 0.00 -9.90
CA GLU A 127 -1.07 1.45 -10.13
C GLU A 127 0.26 2.14 -9.83
N HIS A 128 0.97 1.71 -8.79
CA HIS A 128 2.29 2.22 -8.49
C HIS A 128 3.27 1.98 -9.63
N GLY A 129 3.33 0.75 -10.16
CA GLY A 129 4.17 0.42 -11.31
C GLY A 129 3.82 1.25 -12.55
N HIS A 130 2.54 1.47 -12.81
CA HIS A 130 2.07 2.29 -13.92
C HIS A 130 2.44 3.78 -13.76
N HIS A 131 2.29 4.34 -12.57
CA HIS A 131 2.69 5.71 -12.27
C HIS A 131 4.20 5.91 -12.41
N VAL A 132 5.00 4.97 -11.91
CA VAL A 132 6.47 4.99 -12.06
C VAL A 132 6.85 4.94 -13.53
N ALA A 133 6.27 4.01 -14.31
CA ALA A 133 6.55 3.90 -15.74
C ALA A 133 6.18 5.19 -16.51
N SER A 134 4.99 5.75 -16.24
CA SER A 134 4.51 6.98 -16.88
C SER A 134 5.35 8.21 -16.49
N PHE A 135 5.83 8.25 -15.25
CA PHE A 135 6.74 9.29 -14.79
C PHE A 135 8.10 9.19 -15.48
N CYS A 136 8.73 8.01 -15.50
CA CYS A 136 10.01 7.79 -16.15
C CYS A 136 9.95 8.09 -17.67
N ALA A 137 8.86 7.71 -18.34
CA ALA A 137 8.65 7.98 -19.76
C ALA A 137 8.56 9.48 -20.08
N ARG A 138 7.86 10.26 -19.24
CA ARG A 138 7.72 11.72 -19.44
C ARG A 138 9.02 12.48 -19.20
N HIS A 139 9.85 12.02 -18.28
CA HIS A 139 11.09 12.70 -17.89
C HIS A 139 12.35 12.12 -18.54
N LEU A 140 12.20 11.14 -19.46
CA LEU A 140 13.33 10.47 -20.15
C LEU A 140 14.38 9.94 -19.17
N VAL A 141 13.92 9.34 -18.08
CA VAL A 141 14.76 8.80 -17.00
C VAL A 141 15.48 7.54 -17.49
N SER A 142 16.76 7.39 -17.13
CA SER A 142 17.56 6.22 -17.47
C SER A 142 17.02 4.92 -16.85
N ALA A 143 17.31 3.78 -17.49
CA ALA A 143 16.90 2.46 -16.99
C ALA A 143 17.39 2.21 -15.55
N GLN A 144 18.63 2.62 -15.25
CA GLN A 144 19.21 2.48 -13.90
C GLN A 144 18.41 3.28 -12.86
N ALA A 145 18.06 4.52 -13.15
CA ALA A 145 17.29 5.35 -12.23
C ALA A 145 15.85 4.84 -12.06
N GLN A 146 15.26 4.29 -13.14
CA GLN A 146 13.97 3.60 -13.08
C GLN A 146 14.01 2.35 -12.17
N ASP A 147 15.04 1.52 -12.29
CA ASP A 147 15.18 0.31 -11.46
C ASP A 147 15.42 0.67 -9.98
N ALA A 148 16.21 1.71 -9.72
CA ALA A 148 16.37 2.24 -8.37
C ALA A 148 15.04 2.72 -7.76
N LEU A 149 14.21 3.40 -8.56
CA LEU A 149 12.88 3.84 -8.11
C LEU A 149 11.93 2.67 -7.86
N LYS A 150 11.94 1.64 -8.71
CA LYS A 150 11.12 0.42 -8.53
C LYS A 150 11.54 -0.41 -7.31
N ALA A 151 12.80 -0.33 -6.91
CA ALA A 151 13.31 -1.03 -5.73
C ALA A 151 12.85 -0.39 -4.40
N LEU A 152 12.32 0.84 -4.43
CA LEU A 152 11.81 1.52 -3.25
C LEU A 152 10.43 0.97 -2.82
N PRO A 153 10.10 1.01 -1.52
CA PRO A 153 8.72 0.84 -1.06
C PRO A 153 7.77 1.85 -1.71
N VAL A 154 6.50 1.48 -1.92
CA VAL A 154 5.48 2.32 -2.58
C VAL A 154 5.41 3.73 -2.00
N GLU A 155 5.42 3.87 -0.68
CA GLU A 155 5.36 5.17 0.01
C GLU A 155 6.61 6.03 -0.23
N ALA A 156 7.78 5.40 -0.25
CA ALA A 156 9.05 6.06 -0.55
C ALA A 156 9.09 6.52 -2.00
N ALA A 157 8.73 5.66 -2.94
CA ALA A 157 8.66 6.01 -4.35
C ALA A 157 7.61 7.10 -4.63
N ARG A 158 6.44 7.06 -3.97
CA ARG A 158 5.42 8.14 -4.02
C ARG A 158 6.01 9.49 -3.58
N LYS A 159 6.78 9.50 -2.49
CA LYS A 159 7.49 10.72 -2.02
C LYS A 159 8.52 11.22 -3.03
N VAL A 160 9.22 10.32 -3.73
CA VAL A 160 10.22 10.71 -4.75
C VAL A 160 9.56 11.32 -5.99
N ILE A 161 8.46 10.72 -6.47
CA ILE A 161 7.75 11.15 -7.70
C ILE A 161 6.79 12.33 -7.48
N SER A 162 6.47 12.68 -6.23
CA SER A 162 5.50 13.74 -5.93
C SER A 162 5.99 15.14 -6.33
N ALA A 163 7.30 15.34 -6.37
CA ALA A 163 7.92 16.59 -6.81
C ALA A 163 8.41 16.47 -8.27
N PRO A 164 8.17 17.49 -9.12
CA PRO A 164 8.69 17.49 -10.50
C PRO A 164 10.22 17.48 -10.50
N LEU A 165 10.82 16.87 -11.54
CA LEU A 165 12.26 16.97 -11.80
C LEU A 165 12.53 18.26 -12.56
N ALA A 166 13.32 19.15 -11.97
CA ALA A 166 13.63 20.46 -12.52
C ALA A 166 15.07 20.55 -13.06
N SER A 167 15.91 19.57 -12.74
CA SER A 167 17.29 19.50 -13.20
C SER A 167 17.38 19.23 -14.70
N GLN A 168 18.47 19.72 -15.30
CA GLN A 168 18.86 19.38 -16.67
C GLN A 168 19.19 17.89 -16.82
N ASP A 169 19.67 17.25 -15.74
CA ASP A 169 19.83 15.80 -15.66
C ASP A 169 18.77 15.18 -14.72
N PRO A 170 17.61 14.75 -15.27
CA PRO A 170 16.54 14.17 -14.47
C PRO A 170 16.93 12.83 -13.84
N SER A 171 17.83 12.07 -14.47
CA SER A 171 18.23 10.75 -13.98
C SER A 171 19.10 10.87 -12.73
N GLY A 172 20.08 11.77 -12.74
CA GLY A 172 20.91 12.06 -11.57
C GLY A 172 20.10 12.64 -10.40
N GLU A 173 19.18 13.58 -10.68
CA GLU A 173 18.30 14.13 -9.65
C GLU A 173 17.42 13.06 -9.01
N LEU A 174 16.81 12.19 -9.82
CA LEU A 174 15.97 11.10 -9.32
C LEU A 174 16.76 10.12 -8.44
N LEU A 175 17.97 9.73 -8.88
CA LEU A 175 18.85 8.87 -8.10
C LEU A 175 19.26 9.50 -6.76
N GLY A 176 19.57 10.80 -6.75
CA GLY A 176 19.83 11.54 -5.52
C GLY A 176 18.66 11.46 -4.53
N ARG A 177 17.44 11.72 -5.01
CA ARG A 177 16.22 11.60 -4.18
C ARG A 177 15.99 10.18 -3.66
N CYS A 178 16.18 9.17 -4.50
CA CYS A 178 16.08 7.77 -4.07
C CYS A 178 17.08 7.46 -2.95
N GLN A 179 18.32 7.95 -3.06
CA GLN A 179 19.34 7.79 -2.03
C GLN A 179 18.97 8.52 -0.74
N ASP A 180 18.44 9.73 -0.83
CA ASP A 180 18.03 10.51 0.35
C ASP A 180 16.90 9.80 1.12
N VAL A 181 15.91 9.24 0.41
CA VAL A 181 14.85 8.46 1.06
C VAL A 181 15.38 7.16 1.68
N CYS A 182 16.35 6.50 1.04
CA CYS A 182 17.03 5.34 1.63
C CYS A 182 17.84 5.73 2.88
N LYS A 183 18.53 6.87 2.87
CA LYS A 183 19.29 7.39 4.01
C LYS A 183 18.37 7.78 5.16
N ASP A 184 17.25 8.47 4.90
CA ASP A 184 16.23 8.82 5.90
C ASP A 184 15.70 7.58 6.63
N ARG A 185 15.55 6.47 5.90
CA ARG A 185 15.07 5.21 6.46
C ARG A 185 16.13 4.50 7.29
N ALA A 186 17.40 4.56 6.87
CA ALA A 186 18.53 4.00 7.61
C ALA A 186 18.87 4.81 8.88
N SER A 187 18.70 6.14 8.82
CA SER A 187 18.89 7.04 9.96
C SER A 187 17.70 7.04 10.93
N GLY A 188 16.66 6.26 10.63
CA GLY A 188 15.42 6.07 11.38
C GLY A 188 15.63 5.66 12.83
N THR A 189 16.10 6.61 13.62
CA THR A 189 15.77 6.76 15.02
C THR A 189 14.25 6.95 15.08
N PRO A 190 13.50 6.12 15.82
CA PRO A 190 12.08 6.34 16.00
C PRO A 190 11.90 7.62 16.83
N LEU A 191 11.75 8.76 16.15
CA LEU A 191 11.60 10.10 16.74
C LEU A 191 10.36 10.24 17.65
N GLN A 192 9.55 9.20 17.83
CA GLN A 192 8.41 9.21 18.75
C GLN A 192 8.68 8.61 20.14
N VAL A 193 9.84 7.99 20.41
CA VAL A 193 10.12 7.42 21.75
C VAL A 193 11.02 8.32 22.60
N ARG A 194 11.87 9.16 21.99
CA ARG A 194 12.87 9.93 22.73
C ARG A 194 12.36 11.26 23.32
N ALA A 195 11.24 11.80 22.82
CA ALA A 195 10.63 13.01 23.38
C ALA A 195 9.83 12.78 24.68
N LYS A 196 9.50 11.53 25.04
CA LYS A 196 8.80 11.22 26.30
C LYS A 196 9.70 10.86 27.48
N LEU A 197 10.97 10.50 27.26
CA LEU A 197 11.86 10.14 28.38
C LEU A 197 12.58 11.33 29.04
N GLN A 198 12.61 12.50 28.41
CA GLN A 198 13.22 13.70 29.01
C GLN A 198 12.22 14.58 29.79
N ALA A 199 10.92 14.29 29.73
CA ALA A 199 9.88 15.07 30.42
C ALA A 199 9.43 14.48 31.78
N SER A 200 9.92 13.29 32.20
CA SER A 200 9.52 12.66 33.48
C SER A 200 10.58 12.72 34.60
N GLY A 201 11.64 13.53 34.46
CA GLY A 201 12.76 13.57 35.40
C GLY A 201 12.77 14.69 36.46
N HIS A 202 11.76 15.55 36.54
CA HIS A 202 11.75 16.70 37.47
C HIS A 202 10.45 16.78 38.28
N HIS A 203 10.29 15.93 39.29
CA HIS A 203 9.47 16.20 40.48
C HIS A 203 9.81 15.21 41.60
N CYS A 204 10.82 15.54 42.40
CA CYS A 204 10.99 15.10 43.78
C CYS A 204 11.77 16.22 44.48
N GLY A 205 11.01 17.13 45.09
CA GLY A 205 11.45 18.15 46.03
C GLY A 205 10.39 18.26 47.11
#